data_AF-A0AAE3GYZ4-F1
#
_entry.id   AF-A0AAE3GYZ4-F1
#
_cell.length_a   1.000
_cell.length_b   1.000
_cell.length_c   1.000
_cell.angle_alpha   90.00
_cell.angle_beta   90.00
_cell.angle_gamma   90.00
#
_symmetry.space_group_name_H-M   'P 1'
#
loop_
_entity.id
_entity.type
_entity.pdbx_description
1 polymer ?
#
loop_
_entity_poly.entity_id
_entity_poly.type
_entity_poly.pdbx_seq_one_letter_code
_entity_poly.pdbx_strand_id
1 'polypeptide(L)'
;MEKLSLVLVLPLSLSLALLAPSGANTQNVPQQPSTTTEFWPEAEELVQQQLNLINWMQRALTGTDENQVKGARRQLFLHLGKVEQFLKVQYQIPQFLCSNGTVDANIPANLTLPQRQVYCSLYTSTQQLKPMMEVLERRLPMLAGLTATNPIPQDNPSSLNSLHTSPNSRLPRVSPAPDFPKPEPLVIGIPAKTPIADYPAPPFQPAIAPPRESTPTLTAAREKLLAVLPVFPDSTKIIDPGEDWAILDIGDYGLLPLERQRYAQFLAQPNRGITRVLLAQTYNPDPNRLRNRLKPPVPEEFSFAALGETPSGIISKLAIEIKDGNFQIPTPGLNYGFIANLGKISLDDIETNLENVSLLSPQQQDLFLNYLPPNRVEAIQIDQRRFLTGKNGIGLVPQISPPASTQSPIILNNTYLVRLVQFQLPEAVLKKEPITRAQRRNLPDILKTPSSDLLVVFQPVYQRLDGSYTVLWRVIEQFPDPKIEDLYRYVEIE
;
A
#
# COMPACT_ATOMS: atom_id res chain seq x y z
N MET A 1 10.59 71.27 7.25
CA MET A 1 11.12 72.62 7.46
C MET A 1 11.75 72.65 8.84
N GLU A 2 13.03 72.95 8.85
CA GLU A 2 13.94 72.96 9.99
C GLU A 2 13.59 74.05 11.01
N LYS A 3 13.97 73.82 12.27
CA LYS A 3 14.85 74.75 13.01
C LYS A 3 15.41 74.11 14.27
N LEU A 4 16.73 74.05 14.31
CA LEU A 4 17.59 73.82 15.48
C LEU A 4 17.33 74.86 16.59
N SER A 5 17.56 74.47 17.84
CA SER A 5 18.59 75.14 18.67
C SER A 5 18.99 74.28 19.87
N LEU A 6 20.30 74.27 20.10
CA LEU A 6 21.08 73.44 20.99
C LEU A 6 21.77 74.43 21.95
N VAL A 7 21.61 74.27 23.27
CA VAL A 7 22.46 74.92 24.26
C VAL A 7 22.84 73.92 25.35
N LEU A 8 24.15 73.90 25.58
CA LEU A 8 24.99 73.01 26.33
C LEU A 8 25.14 73.51 27.79
N VAL A 9 25.20 72.61 28.78
CA VAL A 9 25.89 72.88 30.06
C VAL A 9 26.69 71.63 30.46
N LEU A 10 28.01 71.78 30.43
CA LEU A 10 29.06 70.98 31.08
C LEU A 10 29.48 71.76 32.36
N PRO A 11 30.14 71.19 33.41
CA PRO A 11 31.43 70.50 33.24
C PRO A 11 31.79 69.33 34.20
N LEU A 12 32.71 68.52 33.68
CA LEU A 12 33.91 67.88 34.28
C LEU A 12 34.04 67.66 35.80
N SER A 13 34.40 66.43 36.16
CA SER A 13 35.68 66.17 36.85
C SER A 13 36.25 64.79 36.49
N LEU A 14 37.49 64.81 35.96
CA LEU A 14 38.36 63.65 35.73
C LEU A 14 39.17 63.36 37.00
N SER A 15 39.42 62.09 37.28
CA SER A 15 40.74 61.65 37.74
C SER A 15 40.98 60.20 37.33
N LEU A 16 42.03 59.97 36.54
CA LEU A 16 42.60 58.67 36.23
C LEU A 16 43.95 58.57 36.95
N ALA A 17 44.24 57.43 37.58
CA ALA A 17 45.61 56.99 37.80
C ALA A 17 45.66 55.45 37.72
N LEU A 18 46.44 54.95 36.76
CA LEU A 18 46.89 53.57 36.62
C LEU A 18 48.04 53.28 37.59
N LEU A 19 48.14 52.04 38.07
CA LEU A 19 49.37 51.20 38.09
C LEU A 19 49.05 49.79 38.64
N ALA A 20 49.36 48.75 37.85
CA ALA A 20 49.45 47.32 38.22
C ALA A 20 50.83 47.03 38.90
N PRO A 21 51.23 45.81 39.37
CA PRO A 21 50.68 44.47 39.10
C PRO A 21 50.75 43.39 40.25
N SER A 22 50.32 42.17 39.90
CA SER A 22 50.80 40.85 40.37
C SER A 22 50.34 40.26 41.71
N GLY A 23 49.71 39.09 41.63
CA GLY A 23 49.52 38.17 42.76
C GLY A 23 48.38 37.16 42.58
N ALA A 24 48.30 36.48 41.42
CA ALA A 24 47.34 35.40 41.21
C ALA A 24 47.83 34.13 41.95
N ASN A 25 47.00 33.60 42.85
CA ASN A 25 47.07 32.21 43.26
C ASN A 25 45.69 31.73 43.72
N THR A 26 44.87 31.29 42.75
CA THR A 26 43.69 30.46 43.01
C THR A 26 43.56 29.47 41.86
N GLN A 27 44.09 28.28 42.14
CA GLN A 27 43.71 26.96 41.64
C GLN A 27 42.81 26.93 40.40
N ASN A 28 43.43 26.55 39.28
CA ASN A 28 42.80 25.98 38.11
C ASN A 28 41.94 24.76 38.50
N VAL A 29 40.63 24.94 38.54
CA VAL A 29 39.70 23.86 38.24
C VAL A 29 39.53 23.85 36.71
N PRO A 30 39.86 22.78 35.99
CA PRO A 30 39.57 22.71 34.57
C PRO A 30 38.04 22.73 34.41
N GLN A 31 37.50 23.82 33.86
CA GLN A 31 36.12 23.88 33.41
C GLN A 31 35.93 22.80 32.33
N GLN A 32 35.23 21.73 32.68
CA GLN A 32 34.70 20.78 31.70
C GLN A 32 33.72 21.50 30.77
N PRO A 33 33.83 21.33 29.45
CA PRO A 33 32.81 21.81 28.53
C PRO A 33 31.52 21.00 28.74
N SER A 34 30.45 21.68 29.10
CA SER A 34 29.09 21.15 29.18
C SER A 34 28.54 20.87 27.77
N THR A 35 28.61 19.63 27.31
CA THR A 35 28.09 19.17 26.00
C THR A 35 26.76 18.40 26.09
N THR A 36 26.05 18.45 27.22
CA THR A 36 24.93 17.52 27.51
C THR A 36 23.56 17.95 26.98
N THR A 37 23.41 19.10 26.32
CA THR A 37 22.09 19.62 25.92
C THR A 37 21.59 19.07 24.57
N GLU A 38 22.48 18.58 23.70
CA GLU A 38 22.13 18.18 22.31
C GLU A 38 22.07 16.64 22.10
N PHE A 39 22.47 15.83 23.08
CA PHE A 39 22.54 14.36 22.93
C PHE A 39 21.20 13.71 22.54
N TRP A 40 20.13 14.03 23.28
CA TRP A 40 18.86 13.32 23.14
C TRP A 40 18.15 13.61 21.81
N PRO A 41 17.99 14.88 21.37
CA PRO A 41 17.37 15.17 20.08
C PRO A 41 18.14 14.56 18.91
N GLU A 42 19.47 14.64 18.92
CA GLU A 42 20.31 14.09 17.85
C GLU A 42 20.27 12.56 17.83
N ALA A 43 20.34 11.90 18.99
CA ALA A 43 20.23 10.44 19.09
C ALA A 43 18.85 9.93 18.64
N GLU A 44 17.77 10.64 18.98
CA GLU A 44 16.40 10.33 18.55
C GLU A 44 16.28 10.40 17.02
N GLU A 45 16.78 11.47 16.41
CA GLU A 45 16.80 11.63 14.95
C GLU A 45 17.60 10.50 14.28
N LEU A 46 18.79 10.17 14.80
CA LEU A 46 19.64 9.11 14.23
C LEU A 46 19.00 7.73 14.35
N VAL A 47 18.37 7.40 15.48
CA VAL A 47 17.65 6.13 15.64
C VAL A 47 16.48 6.04 14.67
N GLN A 48 15.66 7.09 14.54
CA GLN A 48 14.55 7.10 13.60
C GLN A 48 15.03 6.98 12.15
N GLN A 49 16.07 7.73 11.77
CA GLN A 49 16.67 7.64 10.44
C GLN A 49 17.18 6.23 10.15
N GLN A 50 17.79 5.57 11.13
CA GLN A 50 18.32 4.22 10.96
C GLN A 50 17.22 3.17 10.82
N LEU A 51 16.15 3.24 11.62
CA LEU A 51 14.98 2.36 11.49
C LEU A 51 14.33 2.52 10.10
N ASN A 52 14.17 3.76 9.63
CA ASN A 52 13.65 4.06 8.29
C ASN A 52 14.56 3.51 7.19
N LEU A 53 15.88 3.65 7.34
CA LEU A 53 16.87 3.16 6.39
C LEU A 53 16.91 1.63 6.34
N ILE A 54 16.84 0.93 7.48
CA ILE A 54 16.74 -0.54 7.55
C ILE A 54 15.55 -1.01 6.73
N ASN A 55 14.39 -0.41 6.96
CA ASN A 55 13.16 -0.72 6.24
C ASN A 55 13.29 -0.47 4.72
N TRP A 56 13.89 0.65 4.33
CA TRP A 56 14.14 0.95 2.92
C TRP A 56 15.12 -0.04 2.27
N MET A 57 16.21 -0.41 2.95
CA MET A 57 17.14 -1.43 2.46
C MET A 57 16.45 -2.79 2.25
N GLN A 58 15.58 -3.20 3.17
CA GLN A 58 14.76 -4.41 3.02
C GLN A 58 13.93 -4.35 1.72
N ARG A 59 13.22 -3.23 1.48
CA ARG A 59 12.44 -3.01 0.24
C ARG A 59 13.32 -3.07 -1.01
N ALA A 60 14.44 -2.36 -1.01
CA ALA A 60 15.33 -2.27 -2.16
C ALA A 60 15.92 -3.64 -2.54
N LEU A 61 16.27 -4.47 -1.55
CA LEU A 61 16.91 -5.76 -1.79
C LEU A 61 15.96 -6.82 -2.37
N THR A 62 14.67 -6.75 -2.04
CA THR A 62 13.64 -7.64 -2.62
C THR A 62 12.97 -7.08 -3.88
N GLY A 63 13.13 -5.77 -4.11
CA GLY A 63 12.58 -5.08 -5.26
C GLY A 63 13.32 -5.38 -6.55
N THR A 64 12.72 -4.90 -7.64
CA THR A 64 13.30 -4.93 -8.99
C THR A 64 13.79 -3.55 -9.46
N ASP A 65 13.58 -2.50 -8.65
CA ASP A 65 13.95 -1.13 -9.00
C ASP A 65 15.40 -0.82 -8.61
N GLU A 66 16.25 -0.65 -9.61
CA GLU A 66 17.65 -0.29 -9.46
C GLU A 66 17.84 1.05 -8.72
N ASN A 67 16.92 2.01 -8.91
CA ASN A 67 17.02 3.33 -8.27
C ASN A 67 16.80 3.25 -6.76
N GLN A 68 15.95 2.34 -6.30
CA GLN A 68 15.75 2.07 -4.88
C GLN A 68 17.03 1.53 -4.24
N VAL A 69 17.75 0.64 -4.94
CA VAL A 69 19.03 0.10 -4.47
C VAL A 69 20.12 1.18 -4.47
N LYS A 70 20.20 2.02 -5.51
CA LYS A 70 21.12 3.17 -5.56
C LYS A 70 20.85 4.16 -4.42
N GLY A 71 19.58 4.48 -4.20
CA GLY A 71 19.12 5.37 -3.13
C GLY A 71 19.48 4.83 -1.75
N ALA A 72 19.13 3.58 -1.48
CA ALA A 72 19.46 2.90 -0.22
C ALA A 72 20.97 2.86 0.03
N ARG A 73 21.80 2.55 -0.99
CA ARG A 73 23.26 2.56 -0.88
C ARG A 73 23.79 3.95 -0.50
N ARG A 74 23.34 4.99 -1.21
CA ARG A 74 23.77 6.37 -0.95
C ARG A 74 23.39 6.79 0.47
N GLN A 75 22.17 6.50 0.90
CA GLN A 75 21.67 6.89 2.21
C GLN A 75 22.35 6.11 3.33
N LEU A 76 22.65 4.81 3.12
CA LEU A 76 23.48 4.06 4.04
C LEU A 76 24.84 4.73 4.21
N PHE A 77 25.54 5.05 3.13
CA PHE A 77 26.83 5.74 3.20
C PHE A 77 26.76 7.06 3.98
N LEU A 78 25.78 7.90 3.69
CA LEU A 78 25.60 9.18 4.39
C LEU A 78 25.25 8.99 5.88
N HIS A 79 24.37 8.05 6.18
CA HIS A 79 23.94 7.74 7.55
C HIS A 79 25.09 7.19 8.40
N LEU A 80 25.90 6.28 7.85
CA LEU A 80 27.09 5.75 8.53
C LEU A 80 28.04 6.90 8.94
N GLY A 81 28.24 7.89 8.06
CA GLY A 81 29.05 9.07 8.35
C GLY A 81 28.46 9.97 9.44
N LYS A 82 27.14 10.20 9.42
CA LYS A 82 26.45 10.97 10.48
C LYS A 82 26.59 10.30 11.85
N VAL A 83 26.32 9.00 11.93
CA VAL A 83 26.46 8.25 13.18
C VAL A 83 27.91 8.24 13.66
N GLU A 84 28.88 8.03 12.77
CA GLU A 84 30.30 8.09 13.13
C GLU A 84 30.70 9.45 13.71
N GLN A 85 30.23 10.55 13.13
CA GLN A 85 30.47 11.91 13.63
C GLN A 85 29.85 12.10 15.02
N PHE A 86 28.57 11.74 15.20
CA PHE A 86 27.90 11.78 16.49
C PHE A 86 28.67 10.98 17.55
N LEU A 87 29.03 9.75 17.23
CA LEU A 87 29.75 8.87 18.16
C LEU A 87 31.11 9.46 18.56
N LYS A 88 31.86 10.05 17.62
CA LYS A 88 33.16 10.69 17.89
C LYS A 88 33.04 11.94 18.76
N VAL A 89 31.98 12.74 18.57
CA VAL A 89 31.71 13.94 19.37
C VAL A 89 31.43 13.56 20.83
N GLN A 90 30.68 12.48 21.06
CA GLN A 90 30.34 12.04 22.42
C GLN A 90 31.49 11.27 23.09
N TYR A 91 32.19 10.40 22.35
CA TYR A 91 33.35 9.65 22.86
C TYR A 91 34.27 9.20 21.70
N GLN A 92 35.54 9.61 21.72
CA GLN A 92 36.46 9.46 20.58
C GLN A 92 36.68 8.01 20.11
N ILE A 93 36.55 7.02 21.00
CA ILE A 93 36.85 5.61 20.70
C ILE A 93 35.69 4.70 21.12
N PRO A 94 34.64 4.56 20.29
CA PRO A 94 33.40 3.85 20.66
C PRO A 94 33.61 2.40 21.11
N GLN A 95 34.59 1.71 20.51
CA GLN A 95 34.92 0.30 20.81
C GLN A 95 35.36 0.06 22.27
N PHE A 96 35.91 1.07 22.95
CA PHE A 96 36.26 0.92 24.36
C PHE A 96 35.02 1.01 25.23
N LEU A 97 34.13 1.97 24.97
CA LEU A 97 32.91 2.17 25.76
C LEU A 97 31.89 1.04 25.58
N CYS A 98 31.88 0.39 24.40
CA CYS A 98 30.89 -0.59 23.99
C CYS A 98 31.51 -1.96 23.76
N SER A 99 31.47 -2.82 24.79
CA SER A 99 31.89 -4.22 24.67
C SER A 99 30.73 -5.07 24.16
N ASN A 100 30.76 -5.50 22.90
CA ASN A 100 29.73 -6.34 22.27
C ASN A 100 28.28 -5.79 22.43
N GLY A 101 28.12 -4.45 22.49
CA GLY A 101 26.82 -3.80 22.66
C GLY A 101 26.32 -3.71 24.09
N THR A 102 27.15 -4.09 25.06
CA THR A 102 26.91 -3.84 26.48
C THR A 102 27.77 -2.68 26.96
N VAL A 103 27.20 -1.88 27.87
CA VAL A 103 27.88 -0.71 28.44
C VAL A 103 28.89 -1.20 29.48
N ASP A 104 30.16 -0.84 29.32
CA ASP A 104 31.12 -0.99 30.42
C ASP A 104 30.97 0.20 31.38
N ALA A 105 30.45 -0.09 32.57
CA ALA A 105 30.22 0.91 33.61
C ALA A 105 31.53 1.46 34.20
N ASN A 106 32.66 0.74 34.04
CA ASN A 106 33.93 1.07 34.66
C ASN A 106 34.76 2.09 33.86
N ILE A 107 34.31 2.43 32.64
CA ILE A 107 35.01 3.38 31.78
C ILE A 107 34.53 4.80 32.08
N PRO A 108 35.45 5.74 32.37
CA PRO A 108 35.10 7.14 32.57
C PRO A 108 34.67 7.75 31.23
N ALA A 109 33.38 8.09 31.12
CA ALA A 109 32.79 8.80 29.98
C ALA A 109 31.82 9.84 30.50
N ASN A 110 31.77 10.99 29.83
CA ASN A 110 30.91 12.14 30.17
C ASN A 110 29.46 11.93 29.69
N LEU A 111 28.94 10.71 29.90
CA LEU A 111 27.62 10.23 29.49
C LEU A 111 26.97 9.46 30.63
N THR A 112 25.68 9.70 30.86
CA THR A 112 24.88 8.93 31.83
C THR A 112 24.67 7.49 31.36
N LEU A 113 24.31 6.58 32.28
CA LEU A 113 24.09 5.18 31.93
C LEU A 113 23.02 4.99 30.80
N PRO A 114 21.86 5.67 30.83
CA PRO A 114 20.92 5.68 29.70
C PRO A 114 21.52 6.15 28.38
N GLN A 115 22.32 7.24 28.42
CA GLN A 115 22.99 7.76 27.22
C GLN A 115 24.03 6.77 26.66
N ARG A 116 24.76 6.07 27.54
CA ARG A 116 25.72 5.03 27.13
C ARG A 116 25.01 3.85 26.46
N GLN A 117 23.82 3.45 26.94
CA GLN A 117 23.03 2.38 26.34
C GLN A 117 22.62 2.75 24.91
N VAL A 118 22.07 3.95 24.70
CA VAL A 118 21.70 4.47 23.36
C VAL A 118 22.91 4.56 22.45
N TYR A 119 24.01 5.14 22.96
CA TYR A 119 25.28 5.26 22.24
C TYR A 119 25.79 3.90 21.75
N CYS A 120 25.80 2.88 22.62
CA CYS A 120 26.28 1.55 22.26
C CYS A 120 25.33 0.78 21.33
N SER A 121 24.01 0.96 21.46
CA SER A 121 23.04 0.43 20.50
C SER A 121 23.21 1.04 19.11
N LEU A 122 23.41 2.37 19.01
CA LEU A 122 23.69 3.04 17.74
C LEU A 122 25.02 2.56 17.13
N TYR A 123 26.08 2.46 17.94
CA TYR A 123 27.37 1.95 17.46
C TYR A 123 27.27 0.52 16.93
N THR A 124 26.69 -0.40 17.70
CA THR A 124 26.62 -1.82 17.33
C THR A 124 25.71 -2.09 16.15
N SER A 125 24.53 -1.46 16.10
CA SER A 125 23.64 -1.55 14.95
C SER A 125 24.31 -0.99 13.69
N THR A 126 25.08 0.10 13.80
CA THR A 126 25.85 0.68 12.68
C THR A 126 26.95 -0.28 12.19
N GLN A 127 27.65 -0.97 13.10
CA GLN A 127 28.63 -2.00 12.72
C GLN A 127 27.96 -3.16 11.98
N GLN A 128 26.74 -3.56 12.39
CA GLN A 128 25.97 -4.59 11.71
C GLN A 128 25.48 -4.13 10.32
N LEU A 129 25.19 -2.85 10.13
CA LEU A 129 24.75 -2.31 8.83
C LEU A 129 25.91 -2.09 7.84
N LYS A 130 27.15 -1.92 8.31
CA LYS A 130 28.29 -1.63 7.43
C LYS A 130 28.49 -2.65 6.29
N PRO A 131 28.41 -3.99 6.51
CA PRO A 131 28.48 -4.99 5.44
C PRO A 131 27.37 -4.87 4.38
N MET A 132 26.25 -4.20 4.70
CA MET A 132 25.15 -4.02 3.75
C MET A 132 25.55 -3.16 2.54
N MET A 133 26.60 -2.35 2.64
CA MET A 133 27.17 -1.62 1.50
C MET A 133 27.57 -2.58 0.37
N GLU A 134 28.34 -3.62 0.68
CA GLU A 134 28.79 -4.62 -0.31
C GLU A 134 27.61 -5.45 -0.84
N VAL A 135 26.62 -5.74 0.01
CA VAL A 135 25.40 -6.46 -0.40
C VAL A 135 24.61 -5.64 -1.43
N LEU A 136 24.42 -4.33 -1.19
CA LEU A 136 23.75 -3.42 -2.11
C LEU A 136 24.55 -3.22 -3.40
N GLU A 137 25.88 -3.15 -3.32
CA GLU A 137 26.75 -3.06 -4.50
C GLU A 137 26.72 -4.31 -5.36
N ARG A 138 26.75 -5.51 -4.76
CA ARG A 138 26.55 -6.78 -5.47
C ARG A 138 25.17 -6.89 -6.11
N ARG A 139 24.16 -6.21 -5.55
CA ARG A 139 22.77 -6.22 -6.05
C ARG A 139 22.59 -5.40 -7.33
N LEU A 140 23.24 -4.25 -7.44
CA LEU A 140 23.12 -3.34 -8.59
C LEU A 140 23.38 -4.01 -9.95
N PRO A 141 24.48 -4.76 -10.18
CA PRO A 141 24.71 -5.42 -11.47
C PRO A 141 23.70 -6.54 -11.75
N MET A 142 23.08 -7.13 -10.73
CA MET A 142 22.00 -8.12 -10.93
C MET A 142 20.68 -7.50 -11.39
N LEU A 143 20.52 -6.18 -11.20
CA LEU A 143 19.37 -5.41 -11.65
C LEU A 143 19.63 -4.65 -12.96
N ALA A 144 20.91 -4.46 -13.31
CA ALA A 144 21.32 -3.79 -14.53
C ALA A 144 20.73 -4.50 -15.77
N GLY A 145 20.06 -3.75 -16.63
CA GLY A 145 19.44 -4.26 -17.86
C GLY A 145 18.02 -4.82 -17.68
N LEU A 146 17.49 -4.91 -16.46
CA LEU A 146 16.09 -5.31 -16.23
C LEU A 146 15.09 -4.15 -16.44
N THR A 147 15.56 -2.91 -16.39
CA THR A 147 14.74 -1.70 -16.32
C THR A 147 15.12 -0.68 -17.40
N ALA A 148 14.13 0.03 -17.96
CA ALA A 148 14.41 1.31 -18.60
C ALA A 148 14.89 2.30 -17.53
N THR A 149 15.92 3.11 -17.83
CA THR A 149 16.50 4.11 -16.93
C THR A 149 15.45 5.13 -16.49
N ASN A 150 14.78 4.89 -15.37
CA ASN A 150 13.93 5.89 -14.72
C ASN A 150 14.81 6.93 -14.01
N PRO A 151 14.38 8.20 -13.92
CA PRO A 151 15.11 9.20 -13.16
C PRO A 151 15.18 8.82 -11.68
N ILE A 152 16.35 9.03 -11.07
CA ILE A 152 16.62 8.79 -9.65
C ILE A 152 15.63 9.62 -8.81
N PRO A 153 14.82 9.01 -7.91
CA PRO A 153 14.03 9.76 -6.95
C PRO A 153 14.96 10.59 -6.05
N GLN A 154 14.73 11.90 -5.96
CA GLN A 154 15.53 12.83 -5.15
C GLN A 154 15.05 12.96 -3.69
N ASP A 155 14.21 12.04 -3.20
CA ASP A 155 13.59 12.21 -1.89
C ASP A 155 14.55 11.87 -0.73
N ASN A 156 14.74 12.85 0.15
CA ASN A 156 15.41 12.69 1.44
C ASN A 156 14.49 11.88 2.38
N PRO A 157 14.97 10.81 3.05
CA PRO A 157 14.18 9.99 3.98
C PRO A 157 13.85 10.71 5.31
N SER A 158 14.13 12.00 5.43
CA SER A 158 13.98 12.78 6.67
C SER A 158 12.54 13.23 6.95
N SER A 159 11.59 12.99 6.04
CA SER A 159 10.19 13.38 6.25
C SER A 159 9.29 12.15 6.30
N LEU A 160 8.66 11.93 7.46
CA LEU A 160 7.51 11.03 7.64
C LEU A 160 6.35 11.36 6.66
N ASN A 161 6.37 12.56 6.05
CA ASN A 161 5.42 12.97 5.00
C ASN A 161 5.73 12.39 3.61
N SER A 162 6.88 11.76 3.39
CA SER A 162 7.22 11.08 2.13
C SER A 162 6.71 9.63 2.07
N LEU A 163 6.12 9.10 3.16
CA LEU A 163 5.49 7.77 3.21
C LEU A 163 4.24 7.63 2.31
N HIS A 164 3.84 8.69 1.60
CA HIS A 164 2.64 8.70 0.76
C HIS A 164 2.86 9.23 -0.66
N THR A 165 4.08 9.12 -1.20
CA THR A 165 4.27 9.25 -2.65
C THR A 165 3.63 8.06 -3.36
N SER A 166 2.52 8.35 -4.02
CA SER A 166 1.71 7.49 -4.90
C SER A 166 2.51 6.34 -5.57
N PRO A 167 2.01 5.08 -5.57
CA PRO A 167 2.63 3.93 -6.24
C PRO A 167 2.67 4.06 -7.78
N ASN A 168 2.15 5.17 -8.31
CA ASN A 168 2.18 5.53 -9.73
C ASN A 168 3.42 6.34 -10.14
N SER A 169 4.28 6.75 -9.20
CA SER A 169 5.57 7.33 -9.57
C SER A 169 6.58 6.23 -9.93
N ARG A 170 6.59 5.83 -11.21
CA ARG A 170 7.74 5.27 -11.93
C ARG A 170 8.33 3.95 -11.41
N LEU A 171 7.51 2.91 -11.28
CA LEU A 171 8.07 1.55 -11.33
C LEU A 171 8.62 1.28 -12.75
N PRO A 172 9.83 0.73 -12.87
CA PRO A 172 10.49 0.58 -14.16
C PRO A 172 9.80 -0.45 -15.07
N ARG A 173 9.87 -0.20 -16.38
CA ARG A 173 9.38 -1.12 -17.42
C ARG A 173 10.50 -2.03 -17.89
N VAL A 174 10.14 -3.24 -18.30
CA VAL A 174 11.03 -4.15 -19.03
C VAL A 174 11.47 -3.46 -20.33
N SER A 175 12.76 -3.56 -20.69
CA SER A 175 13.27 -3.01 -21.95
C SER A 175 13.87 -4.13 -22.81
N PRO A 176 13.54 -4.20 -24.12
CA PRO A 176 12.45 -3.51 -24.81
C PRO A 176 11.10 -4.15 -24.44
N ALA A 177 10.09 -3.32 -24.11
CA ALA A 177 8.73 -3.78 -23.86
C ALA A 177 8.04 -4.10 -25.20
N PRO A 178 7.67 -5.35 -25.49
CA PRO A 178 6.80 -5.64 -26.63
C PRO A 178 5.43 -5.00 -26.37
N ASP A 179 4.84 -4.37 -27.38
CA ASP A 179 3.46 -3.91 -27.30
C ASP A 179 2.52 -5.12 -27.34
N PHE A 180 2.25 -5.71 -26.18
CA PHE A 180 1.24 -6.74 -26.07
C PHE A 180 -0.15 -6.11 -26.23
N PRO A 181 -1.00 -6.62 -27.12
CA PRO A 181 -2.38 -6.17 -27.18
C PRO A 181 -3.03 -6.38 -25.81
N LYS A 182 -3.89 -5.44 -25.41
CA LYS A 182 -4.70 -5.63 -24.20
C LYS A 182 -5.51 -6.92 -24.38
N PRO A 183 -5.48 -7.85 -23.41
CA PRO A 183 -6.26 -9.07 -23.52
C PRO A 183 -7.74 -8.69 -23.65
N GLU A 184 -8.39 -9.19 -24.72
CA GLU A 184 -9.84 -9.07 -24.86
C GLU A 184 -10.51 -9.88 -23.74
N PRO A 185 -11.61 -9.39 -23.14
CA PRO A 185 -12.33 -10.15 -22.11
C PRO A 185 -12.80 -11.49 -22.69
N LEU A 186 -12.67 -12.57 -21.91
CA LEU A 186 -13.05 -13.91 -22.32
C LEU A 186 -14.56 -13.99 -22.61
N VAL A 187 -14.93 -14.24 -23.87
CA VAL A 187 -16.31 -14.55 -24.26
C VAL A 187 -16.44 -16.06 -24.42
N ILE A 188 -17.08 -16.69 -23.44
CA ILE A 188 -17.43 -18.13 -23.46
C ILE A 188 -18.28 -18.43 -24.69
N GLY A 189 -17.97 -19.52 -25.40
CA GLY A 189 -18.70 -19.95 -26.60
C GLY A 189 -18.20 -19.37 -27.91
N ILE A 190 -17.32 -18.37 -27.88
CA ILE A 190 -16.66 -17.86 -29.08
C ILE A 190 -15.20 -18.37 -29.06
N PRO A 191 -14.69 -18.91 -30.18
CA PRO A 191 -13.26 -19.19 -30.29
C PRO A 191 -12.51 -17.88 -30.03
N ALA A 192 -11.53 -17.92 -29.12
CA ALA A 192 -10.66 -16.76 -28.92
C ALA A 192 -10.00 -16.47 -30.26
N LYS A 193 -9.92 -15.18 -30.65
CA LYS A 193 -9.21 -14.82 -31.87
C LYS A 193 -7.81 -15.41 -31.79
N THR A 194 -7.48 -16.24 -32.77
CA THR A 194 -6.10 -16.72 -32.92
C THR A 194 -5.22 -15.49 -33.09
N PRO A 195 -4.18 -15.32 -32.24
CA PRO A 195 -3.30 -14.17 -32.37
C PRO A 195 -2.74 -14.14 -33.80
N ILE A 196 -2.81 -12.97 -34.44
CA ILE A 196 -2.40 -12.77 -35.84
C ILE A 196 -0.89 -13.01 -36.03
N ALA A 197 -0.13 -13.00 -34.93
CA ALA A 197 1.27 -13.36 -34.87
C ALA A 197 1.53 -14.21 -33.61
N ASP A 198 2.43 -15.19 -33.70
CA ASP A 198 3.06 -15.81 -32.54
C ASP A 198 3.92 -14.75 -31.84
N TYR A 199 3.30 -13.93 -31.01
CA TYR A 199 4.06 -13.11 -30.08
C TYR A 199 4.79 -14.09 -29.16
N PRO A 200 6.14 -14.07 -29.09
CA PRO A 200 6.83 -14.82 -28.04
C PRO A 200 6.21 -14.39 -26.72
N ALA A 201 5.86 -15.36 -25.87
CA ALA A 201 5.22 -15.14 -24.59
C ALA A 201 5.84 -13.94 -23.86
N PRO A 202 5.06 -13.15 -23.08
CA PRO A 202 5.60 -12.01 -22.34
C PRO A 202 6.89 -12.41 -21.63
N PRO A 203 7.94 -11.56 -21.70
CA PRO A 203 9.24 -11.92 -21.18
C PRO A 203 9.09 -12.35 -19.72
N PHE A 204 9.71 -13.47 -19.36
CA PHE A 204 9.62 -13.99 -18.01
C PHE A 204 10.12 -12.93 -17.02
N GLN A 205 9.20 -12.48 -16.17
CA GLN A 205 9.52 -11.55 -15.09
C GLN A 205 10.57 -12.19 -14.16
N PRO A 206 11.56 -11.43 -13.68
CA PRO A 206 12.66 -11.98 -12.91
C PRO A 206 12.16 -12.53 -11.57
N ALA A 207 12.70 -13.68 -11.16
CA ALA A 207 12.44 -14.29 -9.85
C ALA A 207 13.64 -14.01 -8.94
N ILE A 208 13.60 -12.90 -8.18
CA ILE A 208 14.78 -12.44 -7.46
C ILE A 208 14.62 -12.62 -5.96
N ALA A 209 15.40 -13.53 -5.39
CA ALA A 209 15.48 -13.68 -3.94
C ALA A 209 16.38 -12.58 -3.35
N PRO A 210 16.08 -12.07 -2.14
CA PRO A 210 17.03 -11.25 -1.41
C PRO A 210 18.32 -12.06 -1.13
N PRO A 211 19.48 -11.41 -1.08
CA PRO A 211 20.72 -12.05 -0.66
C PRO A 211 20.57 -12.73 0.71
N ARG A 212 21.09 -13.95 0.88
CA ARG A 212 20.92 -14.74 2.12
C ARG A 212 21.39 -14.00 3.38
N GLU A 213 22.40 -13.15 3.22
CA GLU A 213 23.05 -12.37 4.26
C GLU A 213 22.19 -11.18 4.73
N SER A 214 21.27 -10.67 3.90
CA SER A 214 20.63 -9.37 4.15
C SER A 214 19.57 -9.40 5.25
N THR A 215 18.67 -10.39 5.22
CA THR A 215 17.58 -10.47 6.20
C THR A 215 18.08 -10.60 7.64
N PRO A 216 18.95 -11.56 8.00
CA PRO A 216 19.41 -11.69 9.38
C PRO A 216 20.20 -10.47 9.85
N THR A 217 20.97 -9.84 8.95
CA THR A 217 21.76 -8.63 9.26
C THR A 217 20.86 -7.43 9.58
N LEU A 218 19.83 -7.20 8.76
CA LEU A 218 18.90 -6.08 8.93
C LEU A 218 18.01 -6.26 10.16
N THR A 219 17.52 -7.48 10.42
CA THR A 219 16.76 -7.83 11.64
C THR A 219 17.60 -7.65 12.89
N ALA A 220 18.84 -8.18 12.93
CA ALA A 220 19.72 -8.01 14.08
C ALA A 220 20.02 -6.54 14.39
N ALA A 221 20.26 -5.71 13.35
CA ALA A 221 20.47 -4.27 13.51
C ALA A 221 19.23 -3.56 14.07
N ARG A 222 18.03 -3.97 13.62
CA ARG A 222 16.76 -3.44 14.10
C ARG A 222 16.53 -3.78 15.57
N GLU A 223 16.71 -5.03 15.96
CA GLU A 223 16.52 -5.49 17.34
C GLU A 223 17.37 -4.69 18.35
N LYS A 224 18.60 -4.33 17.97
CA LYS A 224 19.47 -3.48 18.81
C LYS A 224 18.91 -2.08 19.04
N LEU A 225 18.23 -1.51 18.05
CA LEU A 225 17.59 -0.20 18.15
C LEU A 225 16.28 -0.27 18.93
N LEU A 226 15.47 -1.31 18.70
CA LEU A 226 14.21 -1.51 19.40
C LEU A 226 14.43 -1.76 20.90
N ALA A 227 15.47 -2.50 21.26
CA ALA A 227 15.81 -2.78 22.65
C ALA A 227 16.13 -1.52 23.48
N VAL A 228 16.49 -0.40 22.84
CA VAL A 228 16.87 0.83 23.54
C VAL A 228 15.78 1.91 23.54
N LEU A 229 14.65 1.68 22.85
CA LEU A 229 13.53 2.63 22.84
C LEU A 229 13.01 2.98 24.25
N PRO A 230 12.86 2.03 25.21
CA PRO A 230 12.38 2.36 26.56
C PRO A 230 13.32 3.29 27.36
N VAL A 231 14.56 3.48 26.89
CA VAL A 231 15.59 4.28 27.56
C VAL A 231 15.48 5.76 27.17
N PHE A 232 14.80 6.08 26.06
CA PHE A 232 14.58 7.46 25.64
C PHE A 232 13.59 8.18 26.55
N PRO A 233 13.84 9.46 26.90
CA PRO A 233 12.93 10.24 27.73
C PRO A 233 11.56 10.46 27.06
N ASP A 234 11.52 10.57 25.73
CA ASP A 234 10.32 10.72 24.91
C ASP A 234 10.21 9.58 23.87
N SER A 235 10.23 8.32 24.31
CA SER A 235 10.23 7.15 23.40
C SER A 235 9.02 7.10 22.44
N THR A 236 7.94 7.83 22.73
CA THR A 236 6.71 7.90 21.92
C THR A 236 6.88 8.64 20.60
N LYS A 237 7.98 9.38 20.40
CA LYS A 237 8.29 10.06 19.13
C LYS A 237 8.96 9.16 18.10
N ILE A 238 9.56 8.05 18.55
CA ILE A 238 10.22 7.09 17.67
C ILE A 238 9.19 6.04 17.22
N ILE A 239 9.02 5.94 15.90
CA ILE A 239 8.08 5.02 15.25
C ILE A 239 8.89 3.92 14.56
N ASP A 240 8.70 2.66 14.97
CA ASP A 240 9.21 1.52 14.21
C ASP A 240 8.29 1.28 13.00
N PRO A 241 8.81 1.35 11.75
CA PRO A 241 8.01 1.03 10.57
C PRO A 241 7.66 -0.47 10.44
N GLY A 242 8.14 -1.35 11.33
CA GLY A 242 7.85 -2.79 11.38
C GLY A 242 8.69 -3.64 10.42
N GLU A 243 8.89 -4.93 10.74
CA GLU A 243 9.59 -5.92 9.90
C GLU A 243 8.72 -6.50 8.77
N ASP A 244 7.40 -6.43 8.94
CA ASP A 244 6.48 -7.12 8.06
C ASP A 244 6.30 -6.37 6.74
N TRP A 245 6.61 -7.07 5.65
CA TRP A 245 6.08 -6.79 4.30
C TRP A 245 4.62 -6.37 4.36
N ALA A 246 3.84 -7.03 5.22
CA ALA A 246 2.44 -6.73 5.45
C ALA A 246 2.21 -5.28 5.89
N ILE A 247 3.00 -4.64 6.75
CA ILE A 247 2.69 -3.28 7.24
C ILE A 247 2.87 -2.23 6.14
N LEU A 248 3.83 -2.44 5.24
CA LEU A 248 4.12 -1.50 4.15
C LEU A 248 3.21 -1.74 2.95
N ASP A 249 2.98 -2.99 2.58
CA ASP A 249 1.99 -3.34 1.56
C ASP A 249 0.56 -3.05 2.07
N ILE A 250 0.29 -3.10 3.39
CA ILE A 250 -0.94 -2.57 4.00
C ILE A 250 -0.99 -1.03 3.88
N GLY A 251 0.14 -0.33 4.06
CA GLY A 251 0.22 1.10 3.77
C GLY A 251 -0.17 1.41 2.32
N ASP A 252 0.38 0.64 1.38
CA ASP A 252 0.25 0.87 -0.06
C ASP A 252 -1.05 0.35 -0.66
N TYR A 253 -1.60 -0.77 -0.17
CA TYR A 253 -2.78 -1.45 -0.73
C TYR A 253 -3.84 -1.85 0.30
N GLY A 254 -3.48 -2.00 1.57
CA GLY A 254 -4.40 -2.39 2.65
C GLY A 254 -5.03 -1.23 3.43
N LEU A 255 -5.73 -1.60 4.50
CA LEU A 255 -6.32 -0.68 5.49
C LEU A 255 -5.37 -0.45 6.66
N LEU A 256 -5.17 0.81 7.03
CA LEU A 256 -4.35 1.14 8.20
C LEU A 256 -5.09 0.74 9.49
N PRO A 257 -4.38 0.30 10.55
CA PRO A 257 -5.01 -0.09 11.82
C PRO A 257 -5.91 1.00 12.41
N LEU A 258 -5.49 2.26 12.32
CA LEU A 258 -6.24 3.40 12.84
C LEU A 258 -7.57 3.63 12.07
N GLU A 259 -7.63 3.28 10.79
CA GLU A 259 -8.87 3.40 10.01
C GLU A 259 -9.92 2.40 10.52
N ARG A 260 -9.54 1.15 10.80
CA ARG A 260 -10.46 0.17 11.40
C ARG A 260 -10.95 0.62 12.77
N GLN A 261 -10.05 1.13 13.61
CA GLN A 261 -10.39 1.59 14.96
C GLN A 261 -11.41 2.75 14.94
N ARG A 262 -11.26 3.69 14.01
CA ARG A 262 -12.19 4.82 13.84
C ARG A 262 -13.63 4.37 13.60
N TYR A 263 -13.83 3.26 12.89
CA TYR A 263 -15.15 2.73 12.53
C TYR A 263 -15.56 1.49 13.34
N ALA A 264 -14.90 1.22 14.47
CA ALA A 264 -15.11 -0.02 15.24
C ALA A 264 -16.58 -0.28 15.62
N GLN A 265 -17.35 0.76 15.97
CA GLN A 265 -18.78 0.62 16.30
C GLN A 265 -19.62 0.18 15.09
N PHE A 266 -19.34 0.73 13.90
CA PHE A 266 -20.00 0.34 12.66
C PHE A 266 -19.65 -1.11 12.28
N LEU A 267 -18.37 -1.47 12.44
CA LEU A 267 -17.83 -2.78 12.09
C LEU A 267 -18.24 -3.90 13.06
N ALA A 268 -18.70 -3.57 14.26
CA ALA A 268 -19.19 -4.55 15.22
C ALA A 268 -20.56 -5.15 14.84
N GLN A 269 -21.27 -4.56 13.89
CA GLN A 269 -22.57 -5.04 13.44
C GLN A 269 -22.43 -6.08 12.30
N PRO A 270 -23.37 -7.03 12.16
CA PRO A 270 -23.29 -8.06 11.13
C PRO A 270 -23.42 -7.47 9.72
N ASN A 271 -22.91 -8.20 8.72
CA ASN A 271 -23.02 -7.86 7.29
C ASN A 271 -22.44 -6.51 6.91
N ARG A 272 -21.48 -6.01 7.69
CA ARG A 272 -20.81 -4.74 7.47
C ARG A 272 -19.31 -4.93 7.41
N GLY A 273 -18.67 -4.02 6.70
CA GLY A 273 -17.23 -4.00 6.67
C GLY A 273 -16.64 -2.71 6.17
N ILE A 274 -15.32 -2.69 6.15
CA ILE A 274 -14.50 -1.62 5.62
C ILE A 274 -13.51 -2.26 4.67
N THR A 275 -13.26 -1.59 3.55
CA THR A 275 -12.21 -2.02 2.62
C THR A 275 -11.59 -0.82 1.92
N ARG A 276 -10.44 -1.08 1.31
CA ARG A 276 -9.83 -0.15 0.37
C ARG A 276 -10.23 -0.56 -1.04
N VAL A 277 -10.75 0.40 -1.79
CA VAL A 277 -11.02 0.27 -3.22
C VAL A 277 -9.80 0.81 -3.96
N LEU A 278 -9.17 -0.06 -4.75
CA LEU A 278 -7.95 0.22 -5.49
C LEU A 278 -8.25 0.60 -6.95
N LEU A 279 -7.26 1.19 -7.62
CA LEU A 279 -7.34 1.52 -9.05
C LEU A 279 -7.36 0.25 -9.91
N ALA A 280 -8.07 0.28 -11.03
CA ALA A 280 -8.22 -0.85 -11.96
C ALA A 280 -6.88 -1.41 -12.46
N GLN A 281 -5.88 -0.54 -12.62
CA GLN A 281 -4.50 -0.91 -13.00
C GLN A 281 -3.75 -1.72 -11.94
N THR A 282 -4.24 -1.74 -10.70
CA THR A 282 -3.70 -2.59 -9.63
C THR A 282 -4.16 -4.04 -9.81
N TYR A 283 -5.42 -4.23 -10.23
CA TYR A 283 -6.02 -5.53 -10.53
C TYR A 283 -5.60 -6.11 -11.88
N ASN A 284 -5.41 -5.24 -12.87
CA ASN A 284 -5.00 -5.60 -14.22
C ASN A 284 -3.64 -4.97 -14.52
N PRO A 285 -2.55 -5.54 -13.98
CA PRO A 285 -1.25 -4.94 -14.11
C PRO A 285 -0.74 -5.00 -15.54
N ASP A 286 -0.09 -3.92 -15.97
CA ASP A 286 0.65 -3.87 -17.24
C ASP A 286 1.69 -5.02 -17.28
N PRO A 287 1.60 -5.96 -18.24
CA PRO A 287 2.53 -7.09 -18.34
C PRO A 287 3.98 -6.65 -18.60
N ASN A 288 4.18 -5.42 -19.09
CA ASN A 288 5.51 -4.83 -19.32
C ASN A 288 6.09 -4.14 -18.08
N ARG A 289 5.33 -4.05 -16.99
CA ARG A 289 5.82 -3.50 -15.72
C ARG A 289 6.69 -4.55 -15.03
N LEU A 290 7.94 -4.19 -14.72
CA LEU A 290 8.89 -5.11 -14.11
C LEU A 290 8.41 -5.49 -12.69
N ARG A 291 8.30 -6.79 -12.43
CA ARG A 291 7.83 -7.34 -11.15
C ARG A 291 8.73 -8.46 -10.69
N ASN A 292 8.88 -8.60 -9.38
CA ASN A 292 9.54 -9.78 -8.83
C ASN A 292 8.54 -10.93 -8.80
N ARG A 293 8.77 -11.99 -9.60
CA ARG A 293 7.91 -13.17 -9.65
C ARG A 293 7.84 -13.95 -8.34
N LEU A 294 8.81 -13.77 -7.44
CA LEU A 294 8.76 -14.38 -6.11
C LEU A 294 7.78 -13.68 -5.16
N LYS A 295 7.26 -12.51 -5.52
CA LYS A 295 6.20 -11.84 -4.76
C LYS A 295 4.84 -12.18 -5.39
N PRO A 296 3.82 -12.50 -4.57
CA PRO A 296 2.47 -12.65 -5.09
C PRO A 296 2.06 -11.35 -5.80
N PRO A 297 1.28 -11.43 -6.89
CA PRO A 297 0.70 -10.25 -7.50
C PRO A 297 -0.27 -9.60 -6.51
N VAL A 298 -0.32 -8.27 -6.51
CA VAL A 298 -1.19 -7.48 -5.61
C VAL A 298 -2.65 -7.99 -5.55
N PRO A 299 -3.30 -8.45 -6.64
CA PRO A 299 -4.69 -8.94 -6.58
C PRO A 299 -4.86 -10.27 -5.85
N GLU A 300 -3.79 -11.05 -5.69
CA GLU A 300 -3.78 -12.30 -4.93
C GLU A 300 -3.66 -12.00 -3.42
N GLU A 301 -2.81 -11.05 -3.06
CA GLU A 301 -2.60 -10.63 -1.66
C GLU A 301 -3.69 -9.68 -1.15
N PHE A 302 -4.08 -8.71 -1.98
CA PHE A 302 -5.09 -7.68 -1.73
C PHE A 302 -6.26 -7.86 -2.71
N SER A 303 -6.97 -8.97 -2.55
CA SER A 303 -8.17 -9.25 -3.34
C SER A 303 -9.36 -8.37 -2.91
N PHE A 304 -10.42 -8.34 -3.73
CA PHE A 304 -11.67 -7.66 -3.39
C PHE A 304 -12.24 -8.14 -2.05
N ALA A 305 -12.82 -7.22 -1.29
CA ALA A 305 -13.31 -7.52 0.06
C ALA A 305 -14.38 -8.61 0.07
N ALA A 306 -14.24 -9.57 0.98
CA ALA A 306 -15.25 -10.57 1.24
C ALA A 306 -16.51 -9.94 1.86
N LEU A 307 -17.67 -10.22 1.27
CA LEU A 307 -18.98 -9.78 1.74
C LEU A 307 -19.64 -10.79 2.69
N GLY A 308 -19.05 -11.97 2.84
CA GLY A 308 -19.58 -13.10 3.61
C GLY A 308 -19.61 -14.38 2.78
N GLU A 309 -19.86 -15.51 3.44
CA GLU A 309 -20.10 -16.79 2.78
C GLU A 309 -21.58 -16.91 2.37
N THR A 310 -21.83 -17.35 1.15
CA THR A 310 -23.18 -17.67 0.66
C THR A 310 -23.54 -19.12 0.98
N PRO A 311 -24.85 -19.49 0.96
CA PRO A 311 -25.29 -20.88 1.12
C PRO A 311 -24.66 -21.85 0.11
N SER A 312 -24.23 -21.36 -1.06
CA SER A 312 -23.48 -22.12 -2.07
C SER A 312 -22.02 -22.37 -1.72
N GLY A 313 -21.51 -21.82 -0.61
CA GLY A 313 -20.13 -21.99 -0.14
C GLY A 313 -19.11 -21.07 -0.83
N ILE A 314 -19.55 -20.00 -1.50
CA ILE A 314 -18.66 -18.99 -2.07
C ILE A 314 -18.49 -17.84 -1.10
N ILE A 315 -17.28 -17.29 -1.08
CA ILE A 315 -17.02 -15.98 -0.51
C ILE A 315 -17.31 -14.92 -1.59
N SER A 316 -18.50 -14.33 -1.54
CA SER A 316 -18.85 -13.23 -2.44
C SER A 316 -17.93 -12.03 -2.20
N LYS A 317 -17.61 -11.30 -3.26
CA LYS A 317 -16.64 -10.21 -3.20
C LYS A 317 -17.26 -8.88 -3.59
N LEU A 318 -16.92 -7.81 -2.88
CA LEU A 318 -17.21 -6.43 -3.29
C LEU A 318 -16.29 -6.04 -4.45
N ALA A 319 -16.63 -6.52 -5.64
CA ALA A 319 -15.87 -6.30 -6.87
C ALA A 319 -16.11 -4.87 -7.39
N ILE A 320 -15.46 -3.89 -6.77
CA ILE A 320 -15.45 -2.48 -7.19
C ILE A 320 -13.99 -2.04 -7.37
N GLU A 321 -13.69 -1.39 -8.48
CA GLU A 321 -12.39 -0.77 -8.78
C GLU A 321 -12.55 0.70 -9.20
N ILE A 322 -11.46 1.46 -9.19
CA ILE A 322 -11.45 2.86 -9.64
C ILE A 322 -10.83 2.94 -11.03
N LYS A 323 -11.59 3.48 -11.98
CA LYS A 323 -11.11 3.75 -13.34
C LYS A 323 -11.66 5.07 -13.84
N ASP A 324 -10.77 5.92 -14.36
CA ASP A 324 -11.13 7.20 -14.97
C ASP A 324 -12.03 8.09 -14.08
N GLY A 325 -11.79 8.08 -12.76
CA GLY A 325 -12.56 8.86 -11.77
C GLY A 325 -13.93 8.28 -11.38
N ASN A 326 -14.26 7.07 -11.85
CA ASN A 326 -15.51 6.37 -11.54
C ASN A 326 -15.25 5.14 -10.67
N PHE A 327 -16.21 4.80 -9.81
CA PHE A 327 -16.35 3.42 -9.35
C PHE A 327 -16.82 2.59 -10.52
N GLN A 328 -16.17 1.45 -10.73
CA GLN A 328 -16.49 0.53 -11.80
C GLN A 328 -16.60 -0.89 -11.24
N ILE A 329 -17.60 -1.63 -11.71
CA ILE A 329 -17.75 -3.06 -11.50
C ILE A 329 -16.96 -3.77 -12.60
N PRO A 330 -15.88 -4.49 -12.30
CA PRO A 330 -15.18 -5.30 -13.29
C PRO A 330 -16.07 -6.49 -13.65
N THR A 331 -16.00 -6.92 -14.91
CA THR A 331 -16.83 -8.00 -15.45
C THR A 331 -15.99 -9.21 -15.89
N PRO A 332 -15.20 -9.84 -14.99
CA PRO A 332 -14.42 -11.03 -15.35
C PRO A 332 -15.35 -12.25 -15.54
N GLY A 333 -15.11 -13.03 -16.60
CA GLY A 333 -15.93 -14.19 -16.92
C GLY A 333 -17.40 -13.79 -17.13
N LEU A 334 -18.29 -14.40 -16.34
CA LEU A 334 -19.73 -14.10 -16.36
C LEU A 334 -20.19 -13.16 -15.23
N ASN A 335 -19.26 -12.58 -14.46
CA ASN A 335 -19.62 -11.64 -13.40
C ASN A 335 -20.13 -10.33 -14.01
N TYR A 336 -21.15 -9.75 -13.39
CA TYR A 336 -21.68 -8.44 -13.75
C TYR A 336 -22.43 -7.81 -12.57
N GLY A 337 -22.91 -6.59 -12.79
CA GLY A 337 -23.69 -5.88 -11.80
C GLY A 337 -24.02 -4.49 -12.29
N PHE A 338 -24.65 -3.73 -11.42
CA PHE A 338 -24.97 -2.34 -11.69
C PHE A 338 -24.96 -1.51 -10.43
N ILE A 339 -24.62 -0.23 -10.60
CA ILE A 339 -24.39 0.74 -9.52
C ILE A 339 -25.24 2.00 -9.73
N ALA A 340 -25.76 2.53 -8.63
CA ALA A 340 -26.45 3.82 -8.58
C ALA A 340 -25.91 4.65 -7.41
N ASN A 341 -25.72 5.95 -7.64
CA ASN A 341 -25.39 6.90 -6.57
C ASN A 341 -26.70 7.32 -5.90
N LEU A 342 -26.82 7.14 -4.60
CA LEU A 342 -28.01 7.49 -3.81
C LEU A 342 -27.93 8.89 -3.18
N GLY A 343 -26.81 9.58 -3.34
CA GLY A 343 -26.56 10.87 -2.72
C GLY A 343 -26.13 10.74 -1.25
N LYS A 344 -26.41 11.79 -0.47
CA LYS A 344 -26.02 11.88 0.94
C LYS A 344 -27.08 11.24 1.84
N ILE A 345 -27.11 9.91 1.87
CA ILE A 345 -27.95 9.11 2.78
C ILE A 345 -27.03 8.25 3.66
N SER A 346 -27.34 8.09 4.95
CA SER A 346 -26.54 7.24 5.82
C SER A 346 -26.64 5.78 5.39
N LEU A 347 -25.55 5.02 5.55
CA LEU A 347 -25.58 3.57 5.38
C LEU A 347 -26.58 2.90 6.33
N ASP A 348 -26.82 3.47 7.50
CA ASP A 348 -27.75 2.95 8.50
C ASP A 348 -29.21 3.14 8.10
N ASP A 349 -29.52 4.25 7.44
CA ASP A 349 -30.90 4.63 7.18
C ASP A 349 -31.53 3.76 6.08
N ILE A 350 -30.75 3.24 5.14
CA ILE A 350 -31.30 2.53 3.96
C ILE A 350 -32.04 1.26 4.38
N GLU A 351 -33.28 1.08 3.93
CA GLU A 351 -34.07 -0.12 4.21
C GLU A 351 -33.92 -1.17 3.09
N THR A 352 -34.27 -2.43 3.36
CA THR A 352 -34.14 -3.53 2.39
C THR A 352 -35.07 -3.41 1.19
N ASN A 353 -36.24 -2.78 1.38
CA ASN A 353 -37.21 -2.45 0.33
C ASN A 353 -36.86 -1.18 -0.46
N LEU A 354 -35.80 -0.44 -0.08
CA LEU A 354 -35.37 0.82 -0.71
C LEU A 354 -36.44 1.94 -0.77
N GLU A 355 -37.53 1.84 0.00
CA GLU A 355 -38.65 2.79 -0.07
C GLU A 355 -38.24 4.20 0.37
N ASN A 356 -37.29 4.30 1.30
CA ASN A 356 -36.80 5.55 1.83
C ASN A 356 -35.74 6.24 0.96
N VAL A 357 -35.44 5.68 -0.23
CA VAL A 357 -34.45 6.22 -1.17
C VAL A 357 -35.13 6.99 -2.29
N SER A 358 -35.40 8.27 -2.07
CA SER A 358 -36.13 9.13 -3.02
C SER A 358 -35.41 9.42 -4.33
N LEU A 359 -34.09 9.17 -4.39
CA LEU A 359 -33.28 9.46 -5.58
C LEU A 359 -33.41 8.39 -6.67
N LEU A 360 -33.89 7.20 -6.33
CA LEU A 360 -34.11 6.13 -7.29
C LEU A 360 -35.48 6.29 -7.93
N SER A 361 -35.55 6.16 -9.26
CA SER A 361 -36.85 6.05 -9.93
C SER A 361 -37.52 4.71 -9.57
N PRO A 362 -38.86 4.59 -9.66
CA PRO A 362 -39.55 3.32 -9.42
C PRO A 362 -39.01 2.17 -10.27
N GLN A 363 -38.58 2.47 -11.49
CA GLN A 363 -37.98 1.47 -12.39
C GLN A 363 -36.58 1.04 -11.94
N GLN A 364 -35.79 1.95 -11.37
CA GLN A 364 -34.49 1.60 -10.80
C GLN A 364 -34.67 0.77 -9.53
N GLN A 365 -35.61 1.13 -8.65
CA GLN A 365 -35.95 0.34 -7.47
C GLN A 365 -36.37 -1.08 -7.87
N ASP A 366 -37.29 -1.20 -8.83
CA ASP A 366 -37.71 -2.49 -9.38
C ASP A 366 -36.54 -3.30 -9.95
N LEU A 367 -35.63 -2.65 -10.68
CA LEU A 367 -34.43 -3.32 -11.18
C LEU A 367 -33.53 -3.83 -10.04
N PHE A 368 -33.29 -3.04 -8.99
CA PHE A 368 -32.43 -3.49 -7.88
C PHE A 368 -33.07 -4.61 -7.05
N LEU A 369 -34.39 -4.63 -6.91
CA LEU A 369 -35.09 -5.59 -6.06
C LEU A 369 -35.55 -6.84 -6.81
N ASN A 370 -36.09 -6.68 -8.01
CA ASN A 370 -36.83 -7.73 -8.73
C ASN A 370 -36.12 -8.24 -9.99
N TYR A 371 -34.93 -7.75 -10.31
CA TYR A 371 -34.14 -8.30 -11.42
C TYR A 371 -33.87 -9.80 -11.21
N LEU A 372 -34.04 -10.58 -12.28
CA LEU A 372 -33.77 -12.01 -12.31
C LEU A 372 -32.62 -12.27 -13.28
N PRO A 373 -31.45 -12.72 -12.80
CA PRO A 373 -30.34 -13.09 -13.67
C PRO A 373 -30.75 -14.17 -14.69
N PRO A 374 -30.39 -14.04 -15.98
CA PRO A 374 -30.61 -15.08 -16.95
C PRO A 374 -29.88 -16.38 -16.59
N ASN A 375 -30.41 -17.52 -17.03
CA ASN A 375 -29.87 -18.85 -16.72
C ASN A 375 -29.06 -19.51 -17.85
N ARG A 376 -28.83 -18.78 -18.95
CA ARG A 376 -28.05 -19.24 -20.10
C ARG A 376 -26.81 -18.38 -20.31
N VAL A 377 -25.69 -18.99 -20.65
CA VAL A 377 -24.40 -18.29 -20.84
C VAL A 377 -24.52 -17.12 -21.81
N GLU A 378 -25.14 -17.33 -22.98
CA GLU A 378 -25.31 -16.29 -24.00
C GLU A 378 -26.16 -15.11 -23.48
N ALA A 379 -27.25 -15.40 -22.76
CA ALA A 379 -28.14 -14.38 -22.21
C ALA A 379 -27.44 -13.56 -21.10
N ILE A 380 -26.63 -14.21 -20.26
CA ILE A 380 -25.80 -13.53 -19.25
C ILE A 380 -24.79 -12.58 -19.94
N GLN A 381 -24.13 -13.03 -21.01
CA GLN A 381 -23.20 -12.18 -21.77
C GLN A 381 -23.88 -11.02 -22.50
N ILE A 382 -25.15 -11.16 -22.88
CA ILE A 382 -25.96 -10.06 -23.43
C ILE A 382 -26.21 -9.01 -22.34
N ASP A 383 -26.64 -9.44 -21.14
CA ASP A 383 -26.89 -8.53 -20.02
C ASP A 383 -25.61 -7.84 -19.53
N GLN A 384 -24.50 -8.56 -19.44
CA GLN A 384 -23.19 -7.98 -19.10
C GLN A 384 -22.83 -6.84 -20.07
N ARG A 385 -22.98 -7.06 -21.39
CA ARG A 385 -22.74 -6.02 -22.41
C ARG A 385 -23.73 -4.86 -22.32
N ARG A 386 -24.99 -5.14 -22.00
CA ARG A 386 -26.04 -4.12 -21.82
C ARG A 386 -25.67 -3.16 -20.70
N PHE A 387 -25.35 -3.66 -19.50
CA PHE A 387 -25.00 -2.81 -18.36
C PHE A 387 -23.66 -2.09 -18.55
N LEU A 388 -22.70 -2.72 -19.22
CA LEU A 388 -21.40 -2.11 -19.52
C LEU A 388 -21.49 -0.95 -20.52
N THR A 389 -22.28 -1.13 -21.59
CA THR A 389 -22.34 -0.15 -22.69
C THR A 389 -23.45 0.88 -22.52
N GLY A 390 -24.45 0.60 -21.68
CA GLY A 390 -25.68 1.39 -21.59
C GLY A 390 -26.48 1.39 -22.90
N LYS A 391 -26.12 0.55 -23.89
CA LYS A 391 -26.80 0.50 -25.18
C LYS A 391 -28.05 -0.39 -25.09
N ASN A 392 -29.11 0.08 -25.74
CA ASN A 392 -30.39 -0.61 -25.85
C ASN A 392 -30.19 -1.95 -26.59
N GLY A 393 -30.31 -3.07 -25.88
CA GLY A 393 -30.45 -4.38 -26.51
C GLY A 393 -31.81 -4.48 -27.20
N ILE A 394 -31.85 -5.04 -28.41
CA ILE A 394 -33.08 -5.42 -29.08
C ILE A 394 -33.53 -6.76 -28.48
N GLY A 395 -34.56 -6.76 -27.61
CA GLY A 395 -35.26 -7.97 -27.15
C GLY A 395 -35.52 -8.11 -25.64
N LEU A 396 -36.79 -8.41 -25.31
CA LEU A 396 -37.36 -9.07 -24.10
C LEU A 396 -37.20 -8.49 -22.67
N VAL A 397 -36.73 -7.25 -22.45
CA VAL A 397 -36.75 -6.62 -21.10
C VAL A 397 -37.11 -5.11 -21.18
N PRO A 398 -37.87 -4.53 -20.21
CA PRO A 398 -38.38 -3.16 -20.31
C PRO A 398 -37.33 -2.06 -20.49
N GLN A 399 -37.74 -0.99 -21.18
CA GLN A 399 -36.98 0.25 -21.39
C GLN A 399 -36.85 1.01 -20.07
N ILE A 400 -35.79 0.76 -19.30
CA ILE A 400 -35.50 1.52 -18.08
C ILE A 400 -34.40 2.52 -18.38
N SER A 401 -34.77 3.80 -18.40
CA SER A 401 -33.87 4.95 -18.45
C SER A 401 -33.90 5.66 -17.09
N PRO A 402 -32.75 5.99 -16.46
CA PRO A 402 -31.41 5.71 -16.96
C PRO A 402 -31.09 4.21 -16.85
N PRO A 403 -30.34 3.64 -17.82
CA PRO A 403 -29.87 2.27 -17.70
C PRO A 403 -29.00 2.18 -16.44
N ALA A 404 -29.26 1.16 -15.62
CA ALA A 404 -28.28 0.68 -14.66
C ALA A 404 -26.92 0.59 -15.37
N SER A 405 -25.91 1.24 -14.80
CA SER A 405 -24.57 1.28 -15.37
C SER A 405 -23.64 0.44 -14.51
N THR A 406 -22.60 -0.14 -15.10
CA THR A 406 -21.49 -0.75 -14.35
C THR A 406 -20.57 0.28 -13.73
N GLN A 407 -20.80 1.59 -13.95
CA GLN A 407 -19.94 2.66 -13.47
C GLN A 407 -20.72 3.84 -12.89
N SER A 408 -20.12 4.52 -11.91
CA SER A 408 -20.68 5.73 -11.31
C SER A 408 -19.57 6.71 -10.90
N PRO A 409 -19.71 8.02 -11.16
CA PRO A 409 -18.74 9.02 -10.71
C PRO A 409 -18.54 8.99 -9.19
N ILE A 410 -17.28 9.09 -8.76
CA ILE A 410 -16.94 9.05 -7.34
C ILE A 410 -17.20 10.42 -6.70
N ILE A 411 -18.00 10.43 -5.64
CA ILE A 411 -18.31 11.58 -4.81
C ILE A 411 -18.13 11.13 -3.35
N LEU A 412 -17.21 11.79 -2.64
CA LEU A 412 -16.90 11.44 -1.26
C LEU A 412 -18.13 11.64 -0.37
N ASN A 413 -18.33 10.72 0.57
CA ASN A 413 -19.46 10.66 1.51
C ASN A 413 -20.84 10.50 0.88
N ASN A 414 -20.96 10.29 -0.44
CA ASN A 414 -22.20 9.80 -1.02
C ASN A 414 -22.30 8.29 -0.84
N THR A 415 -23.51 7.79 -0.67
CA THR A 415 -23.78 6.36 -0.60
C THR A 415 -24.16 5.82 -1.98
N TYR A 416 -23.66 4.64 -2.30
CA TYR A 416 -23.87 3.96 -3.56
C TYR A 416 -24.57 2.64 -3.31
N LEU A 417 -25.55 2.32 -4.15
CA LEU A 417 -26.23 1.03 -4.20
C LEU A 417 -25.64 0.20 -5.33
N VAL A 418 -25.33 -1.06 -5.06
CA VAL A 418 -24.79 -1.99 -6.04
C VAL A 418 -25.50 -3.32 -5.93
N ARG A 419 -25.87 -3.90 -7.06
CA ARG A 419 -26.23 -5.32 -7.14
C ARG A 419 -25.12 -6.06 -7.88
N LEU A 420 -24.58 -7.10 -7.25
CA LEU A 420 -23.47 -7.89 -7.76
C LEU A 420 -23.93 -9.32 -8.02
N VAL A 421 -23.79 -9.76 -9.27
CA VAL A 421 -24.06 -11.13 -9.71
C VAL A 421 -22.72 -11.78 -10.06
N GLN A 422 -22.37 -12.82 -9.33
CA GLN A 422 -21.05 -13.46 -9.42
C GLN A 422 -21.19 -14.96 -9.66
N PHE A 423 -20.35 -15.49 -10.56
CA PHE A 423 -20.26 -16.90 -10.91
C PHE A 423 -18.81 -17.36 -10.77
N GLN A 424 -18.62 -18.51 -10.13
CA GLN A 424 -17.33 -19.20 -10.08
C GLN A 424 -17.32 -20.30 -11.13
N LEU A 425 -16.79 -19.97 -12.31
CA LEU A 425 -16.73 -20.89 -13.44
C LEU A 425 -15.69 -21.99 -13.21
N PRO A 426 -15.99 -23.24 -13.62
CA PRO A 426 -15.01 -24.33 -13.60
C PRO A 426 -13.80 -24.07 -14.49
N GLU A 427 -12.63 -24.59 -14.09
CA GLU A 427 -11.40 -24.47 -14.90
C GLU A 427 -11.54 -25.07 -16.29
N ALA A 428 -12.30 -26.17 -16.44
CA ALA A 428 -12.56 -26.80 -17.74
C ALA A 428 -13.17 -25.82 -18.76
N VAL A 429 -14.05 -24.92 -18.31
CA VAL A 429 -14.65 -23.88 -19.16
C VAL A 429 -13.67 -22.74 -19.41
N LEU A 430 -12.94 -22.31 -18.37
CA LEU A 430 -12.01 -21.17 -18.45
C LEU A 430 -10.77 -21.46 -19.31
N LYS A 431 -10.19 -22.66 -19.17
CA LYS A 431 -8.98 -23.10 -19.88
C LYS A 431 -9.26 -23.84 -21.18
N LYS A 432 -10.53 -24.18 -21.46
CA LYS A 432 -10.95 -25.04 -22.58
C LYS A 432 -10.21 -26.39 -22.58
N GLU A 433 -9.97 -26.94 -21.40
CA GLU A 433 -9.36 -28.26 -21.26
C GLU A 433 -10.40 -29.34 -21.58
N PRO A 434 -10.09 -30.31 -22.46
CA PRO A 434 -11.02 -31.36 -22.80
C PRO A 434 -11.25 -32.28 -21.58
N ILE A 435 -12.52 -32.61 -21.34
CA ILE A 435 -12.89 -33.56 -20.29
C ILE A 435 -12.56 -34.98 -20.77
N THR A 436 -11.65 -35.62 -20.05
CA THR A 436 -11.24 -37.00 -20.31
C THR A 436 -12.39 -37.99 -20.09
N ARG A 437 -12.33 -39.16 -20.73
CA ARG A 437 -13.34 -40.23 -20.56
C ARG A 437 -13.54 -40.66 -19.10
N ALA A 438 -12.47 -40.64 -18.30
CA ALA A 438 -12.53 -40.98 -16.87
C ALA A 438 -13.32 -39.93 -16.05
N GLN A 439 -13.19 -38.65 -16.40
CA GLN A 439 -13.85 -37.54 -15.73
C GLN A 439 -15.33 -37.38 -16.09
N ARG A 440 -15.78 -37.93 -17.23
CA ARG A 440 -17.19 -37.83 -17.69
C ARG A 440 -18.22 -38.29 -16.65
N ARG A 441 -17.88 -39.24 -15.78
CA ARG A 441 -18.80 -39.71 -14.71
C ARG A 441 -19.05 -38.65 -13.64
N ASN A 442 -18.11 -37.75 -13.44
CA ASN A 442 -18.17 -36.65 -12.48
C ASN A 442 -18.51 -35.32 -13.16
N LEU A 443 -18.96 -35.34 -14.41
CA LEU A 443 -19.30 -34.14 -15.19
C LEU A 443 -20.28 -33.21 -14.45
N PRO A 444 -21.33 -33.69 -13.77
CA PRO A 444 -22.21 -32.81 -12.99
C PRO A 444 -21.48 -32.03 -11.88
N ASP A 445 -20.53 -32.69 -11.20
CA ASP A 445 -19.74 -32.05 -10.14
C ASP A 445 -18.69 -31.09 -10.72
N ILE A 446 -18.05 -31.47 -11.83
CA ILE A 446 -17.09 -30.63 -12.56
C ILE A 446 -17.77 -29.35 -13.08
N LEU A 447 -19.01 -29.45 -13.54
CA LEU A 447 -19.79 -28.33 -14.07
C LEU A 447 -20.57 -27.57 -12.99
N LYS A 448 -20.50 -28.00 -11.72
CA LYS A 448 -21.09 -27.26 -10.62
C LYS A 448 -20.50 -25.86 -10.63
N THR A 449 -21.37 -24.87 -10.77
CA THR A 449 -20.99 -23.46 -10.83
C THR A 449 -21.59 -22.77 -9.62
N PRO A 450 -20.84 -22.65 -8.53
CA PRO A 450 -21.24 -21.81 -7.43
C PRO A 450 -21.49 -20.38 -7.95
N SER A 451 -22.51 -19.72 -7.42
CA SER A 451 -22.88 -18.34 -7.77
C SER A 451 -23.42 -17.55 -6.57
N SER A 452 -23.51 -16.23 -6.69
CA SER A 452 -24.14 -15.36 -5.69
C SER A 452 -24.80 -14.14 -6.34
N ASP A 453 -25.89 -13.65 -5.75
CA ASP A 453 -26.55 -12.39 -6.11
C ASP A 453 -26.82 -11.55 -4.84
N LEU A 454 -26.09 -10.44 -4.70
CA LEU A 454 -26.11 -9.61 -3.50
C LEU A 454 -26.44 -8.16 -3.79
N LEU A 455 -27.29 -7.57 -2.95
CA LEU A 455 -27.52 -6.14 -2.87
C LEU A 455 -26.64 -5.54 -1.77
N VAL A 456 -25.81 -4.58 -2.12
CA VAL A 456 -24.83 -3.97 -1.21
C VAL A 456 -24.93 -2.45 -1.32
N VAL A 457 -24.80 -1.78 -0.19
CA VAL A 457 -24.51 -0.35 -0.16
C VAL A 457 -23.11 -0.08 0.32
N PHE A 458 -22.47 0.93 -0.25
CA PHE A 458 -21.16 1.35 0.19
C PHE A 458 -21.01 2.87 0.12
N GLN A 459 -20.11 3.42 0.94
CA GLN A 459 -19.85 4.84 1.05
C GLN A 459 -18.33 5.07 1.13
N PRO A 460 -17.72 5.80 0.18
CA PRO A 460 -16.35 6.28 0.33
C PRO A 460 -16.26 7.34 1.41
N VAL A 461 -15.46 7.08 2.43
CA VAL A 461 -15.29 7.95 3.61
C VAL A 461 -13.96 8.69 3.62
N TYR A 462 -12.98 8.22 2.86
CA TYR A 462 -11.67 8.85 2.77
C TYR A 462 -11.01 8.59 1.41
N GLN A 463 -10.39 9.62 0.84
CA GLN A 463 -9.55 9.52 -0.35
C GLN A 463 -8.08 9.63 0.05
N ARG A 464 -7.28 8.69 -0.44
CA ARG A 464 -5.82 8.68 -0.22
C ARG A 464 -5.09 9.38 -1.36
N LEU A 465 -3.83 9.76 -1.10
CA LEU A 465 -2.96 10.46 -2.05
C LEU A 465 -2.61 9.62 -3.30
N ASP A 466 -2.75 8.29 -3.21
CA ASP A 466 -2.58 7.40 -4.36
C ASP A 466 -3.81 7.34 -5.29
N GLY A 467 -4.92 7.98 -4.90
CA GLY A 467 -6.19 7.96 -5.62
C GLY A 467 -7.10 6.79 -5.23
N SER A 468 -6.69 5.92 -4.31
CA SER A 468 -7.57 4.89 -3.73
C SER A 468 -8.54 5.48 -2.72
N TYR A 469 -9.61 4.74 -2.43
CA TYR A 469 -10.63 5.17 -1.46
C TYR A 469 -10.83 4.13 -0.37
N THR A 470 -10.92 4.59 0.88
CA THR A 470 -11.44 3.78 1.97
C THR A 470 -12.96 3.86 1.94
N VAL A 471 -13.61 2.70 1.85
CA VAL A 471 -15.07 2.58 1.76
C VAL A 471 -15.61 1.75 2.92
N LEU A 472 -16.72 2.21 3.49
CA LEU A 472 -17.58 1.40 4.35
C LEU A 472 -18.64 0.72 3.50
N TRP A 473 -18.99 -0.51 3.81
CA TRP A 473 -20.01 -1.25 3.09
C TRP A 473 -20.93 -2.02 4.03
N ARG A 474 -22.16 -2.29 3.55
CA ARG A 474 -23.17 -3.10 4.22
C ARG A 474 -23.93 -3.91 3.17
N VAL A 475 -24.04 -5.21 3.39
CA VAL A 475 -24.94 -6.07 2.60
C VAL A 475 -26.38 -5.81 3.07
N ILE A 476 -27.25 -5.48 2.12
CA ILE A 476 -28.67 -5.20 2.38
C ILE A 476 -29.48 -6.48 2.26
N GLU A 477 -29.32 -7.18 1.14
CA GLU A 477 -30.17 -8.32 0.79
C GLU A 477 -29.33 -9.36 0.04
N GLN A 478 -29.67 -10.63 0.22
CA GLN A 478 -29.15 -11.73 -0.58
C GLN A 478 -30.29 -12.39 -1.35
N PHE A 479 -30.17 -12.40 -2.67
CA PHE A 479 -31.14 -13.04 -3.56
C PHE A 479 -30.81 -14.51 -3.78
N PRO A 480 -31.75 -15.31 -4.31
CA PRO A 480 -31.48 -16.69 -4.68
C PRO A 480 -30.31 -16.81 -5.66
N ASP A 481 -29.40 -17.74 -5.38
CA ASP A 481 -28.20 -17.97 -6.18
C ASP A 481 -28.56 -18.33 -7.64
N PRO A 482 -28.04 -17.59 -8.65
CA PRO A 482 -28.41 -17.77 -10.04
C PRO A 482 -27.74 -18.99 -10.68
N LYS A 483 -28.49 -19.77 -11.46
CA LYS A 483 -27.99 -21.04 -12.04
C LYS A 483 -27.69 -20.89 -13.52
N ILE A 484 -26.65 -21.58 -14.00
CA ILE A 484 -26.36 -21.72 -15.42
C ILE A 484 -26.77 -23.13 -15.87
N GLU A 485 -27.75 -23.21 -16.76
CA GLU A 485 -28.33 -24.50 -17.20
C GLU A 485 -27.58 -25.11 -18.39
N ASP A 486 -26.94 -24.30 -19.23
CA ASP A 486 -26.37 -24.72 -20.51
C ASP A 486 -24.84 -24.77 -20.54
N LEU A 487 -24.19 -24.71 -19.37
CA LEU A 487 -22.72 -24.69 -19.26
C LEU A 487 -22.05 -25.91 -19.91
N TYR A 488 -22.72 -27.07 -19.89
CA TYR A 488 -22.26 -28.32 -20.50
C TYR A 488 -21.99 -28.20 -22.01
N ARG A 489 -22.60 -27.22 -22.70
CA ARG A 489 -22.42 -26.98 -24.14
C ARG A 489 -21.07 -26.33 -24.46
N TYR A 490 -20.38 -25.83 -23.45
CA TYR A 490 -19.16 -25.03 -23.60
C TYR A 490 -17.90 -25.78 -23.15
N VAL A 491 -18.00 -27.09 -22.96
CA VAL A 491 -16.86 -27.93 -22.59
C VAL A 491 -16.61 -28.97 -23.66
N GLU A 492 -15.33 -29.13 -24.01
CA GLU A 492 -14.88 -30.12 -24.98
C GLU A 492 -14.77 -31.49 -24.31
N ILE A 493 -15.11 -32.55 -25.05
CA ILE A 493 -15.09 -33.92 -24.54
C ILE A 493 -14.21 -34.77 -25.46
N GLU A 494 -13.26 -35.50 -24.88
CA GLU A 494 -12.27 -36.36 -25.58
C GLU A 494 -12.83 -37.70 -26.09
#